data_AF-A0A847T4T9-F1
#
_entry.id   AF-A0A847T4T9-F1
#
_cell.length_a   1.000
_cell.length_b   1.000
_cell.length_c   1.000
_cell.angle_alpha   90.00
_cell.angle_beta   90.00
_cell.angle_gamma   90.00
#
_symmetry.space_group_name_H-M   'P 1'
#
loop_
_entity.id
_entity.type
_entity.pdbx_description
1 polymer ?
#
loop_
_entity_poly.entity_id
_entity_poly.type
_entity_poly.pdbx_seq_one_letter_code
_entity_poly.pdbx_strand_id
1 'polypeptide(L)'
;MHGGSFDNVFIPTYIINLPERTERREHIVKQFSGRTEFDTVIVDACRHEIGAVGLWRSIISIIKMAVDNDDDVIVICEDDHEFTEHYNREVFIRNIIEANAQGVDYLSGGTGYFYLAVQVSEHRFWVNPSSATQFIVIYKRFFDKILNEPYNDNVIADVLLSGMTGNKMVMYPFISRQRDFGYSDVTPVHNNMPGLVDCLFSESSRKLGMLKDTAWKFCQKKSLTLDPSK
;
A
#
# COMPACT_ATOMS: atom_id res chain seq x y z
N MET A 1 -24.37 -10.14 10.16
CA MET A 1 -24.14 -9.28 8.97
C MET A 1 -24.02 -10.20 7.78
N HIS A 2 -24.86 -10.02 6.75
CA HIS A 2 -24.83 -10.86 5.56
C HIS A 2 -23.52 -10.61 4.80
N GLY A 3 -22.65 -11.62 4.75
CA GLY A 3 -21.47 -11.59 3.89
C GLY A 3 -21.93 -11.69 2.45
N GLY A 4 -21.93 -10.56 1.73
CA GLY A 4 -22.02 -10.58 0.28
C GLY A 4 -20.78 -11.28 -0.27
N SER A 5 -20.95 -12.25 -1.17
CA SER A 5 -19.81 -12.87 -1.83
C SER A 5 -19.19 -11.84 -2.79
N PHE A 6 -17.87 -11.69 -2.74
CA PHE A 6 -17.11 -10.79 -3.61
C PHE A 6 -16.62 -11.54 -4.86
N ASP A 7 -17.35 -12.57 -5.30
CA ASP A 7 -16.88 -13.54 -6.29
C ASP A 7 -16.58 -12.90 -7.65
N ASN A 8 -17.24 -11.78 -7.97
CA ASN A 8 -17.10 -11.05 -9.24
C ASN A 8 -16.41 -9.68 -9.10
N VAL A 9 -15.67 -9.44 -8.02
CA VAL A 9 -14.90 -8.20 -7.85
C VAL A 9 -13.48 -8.42 -8.38
N PHE A 10 -13.10 -7.60 -9.34
CA PHE A 10 -11.74 -7.54 -9.91
C PHE A 10 -11.21 -6.12 -9.75
N ILE A 11 -9.94 -6.00 -9.40
CA ILE A 11 -9.28 -4.70 -9.22
C ILE A 11 -8.15 -4.60 -10.25
N PRO A 12 -8.18 -3.61 -11.15
CA PRO A 12 -7.08 -3.33 -12.07
C PRO A 12 -5.78 -3.16 -11.28
N THR A 13 -4.78 -3.96 -11.62
CA THR A 13 -3.53 -4.07 -10.86
C THR A 13 -2.35 -3.90 -11.77
N TYR A 14 -1.67 -2.76 -11.64
CA TYR A 14 -0.54 -2.40 -12.48
C TYR A 14 0.76 -2.69 -11.72
N ILE A 15 1.56 -3.62 -12.25
CA ILE A 15 2.80 -4.08 -11.64
C ILE A 15 3.99 -3.44 -12.37
N ILE A 16 4.72 -2.58 -11.69
CA ILE A 16 5.91 -1.89 -12.20
C ILE A 16 7.09 -2.86 -12.18
N ASN A 17 7.67 -3.14 -13.34
CA ASN A 17 8.86 -3.97 -13.47
C ASN A 17 9.79 -3.40 -14.56
N LEU A 18 11.10 -3.45 -14.32
CA LEU A 18 12.07 -3.26 -15.40
C LEU A 18 12.24 -4.60 -16.14
N PRO A 19 12.12 -4.64 -17.48
CA PRO A 19 12.15 -5.91 -18.25
C PRO A 19 13.37 -6.80 -18.00
N GLU A 20 14.53 -6.20 -17.69
CA GLU A 20 15.78 -6.89 -17.39
C GLU A 20 15.81 -7.55 -16.00
N ARG A 21 14.94 -7.15 -15.07
CA ARG A 21 14.84 -7.73 -13.73
C ARG A 21 13.97 -8.99 -13.74
N THR A 22 14.43 -10.00 -14.49
CA THR A 22 13.67 -11.23 -14.75
C THR A 22 13.35 -12.01 -13.47
N GLU A 23 14.24 -11.99 -12.48
CA GLU A 23 14.06 -12.64 -11.18
C GLU A 23 12.97 -11.98 -10.34
N ARG A 24 12.88 -10.64 -10.36
CA ARG A 24 11.81 -9.88 -9.69
C ARG A 24 10.48 -10.07 -10.43
N ARG A 25 10.51 -10.15 -11.76
CA ARG A 25 9.34 -10.51 -12.57
C ARG A 25 8.81 -11.91 -12.23
N GLU A 26 9.67 -12.91 -12.15
CA GLU A 26 9.27 -14.27 -11.75
C GLU A 26 8.69 -14.30 -10.34
N HIS A 27 9.30 -13.56 -9.41
CA HIS A 27 8.80 -13.43 -8.04
C HIS A 27 7.40 -12.82 -8.01
N ILE A 28 7.19 -11.66 -8.64
CA ILE A 28 5.92 -10.96 -8.54
C ILE A 28 4.79 -11.72 -9.24
N VAL A 29 5.05 -12.41 -10.36
CA VAL A 29 4.07 -13.30 -11.00
C VAL A 29 3.63 -14.41 -10.04
N LYS A 30 4.55 -15.01 -9.27
CA LYS A 30 4.20 -16.01 -8.25
C LYS A 30 3.35 -15.41 -7.12
N GLN A 31 3.62 -14.15 -6.74
CA GLN A 31 2.83 -13.46 -5.71
C GLN A 31 1.38 -13.20 -6.14
N PHE A 32 1.06 -13.11 -7.43
CA PHE A 32 -0.33 -12.95 -7.89
C PHE A 32 -0.97 -14.24 -8.40
N SER A 33 -0.21 -15.31 -8.57
CA SER A 33 -0.72 -16.60 -9.01
C SER A 33 -1.87 -17.10 -8.12
N GLY A 34 -3.01 -17.40 -8.73
CA GLY A 34 -4.22 -17.91 -8.07
C GLY A 34 -5.08 -16.85 -7.36
N ARG A 35 -4.70 -15.57 -7.39
CA ARG A 35 -5.43 -14.46 -6.75
C ARG A 35 -6.30 -13.75 -7.78
N THR A 36 -7.47 -14.32 -8.03
CA THR A 36 -8.36 -13.92 -9.13
C THR A 36 -8.97 -12.52 -8.96
N GLU A 37 -8.96 -11.96 -7.77
CA GLU A 37 -9.40 -10.61 -7.46
C GLU A 37 -8.51 -9.49 -8.05
N PHE A 38 -7.31 -9.82 -8.55
CA PHE A 38 -6.41 -8.87 -9.20
C PHE A 38 -6.38 -9.11 -10.71
N ASP A 39 -6.75 -8.10 -11.50
CA ASP A 39 -6.55 -8.11 -12.94
C ASP A 39 -5.19 -7.50 -13.26
N THR A 40 -4.17 -8.36 -13.35
CA THR A 40 -2.77 -7.92 -13.36
C THR A 40 -2.25 -7.57 -14.75
N VAL A 41 -1.67 -6.38 -14.87
CA VAL A 41 -0.92 -5.92 -16.03
C VAL A 41 0.51 -5.58 -15.59
N ILE A 42 1.51 -6.21 -16.22
CA ILE A 42 2.91 -5.83 -16.03
C ILE A 42 3.19 -4.61 -16.90
N VAL A 43 3.64 -3.53 -16.27
CA VAL A 43 3.97 -2.26 -16.89
C VAL A 43 5.48 -2.10 -16.90
N ASP A 44 6.03 -1.88 -18.09
CA ASP A 44 7.45 -1.56 -18.26
C ASP A 44 7.76 -0.24 -17.54
N ALA A 45 8.62 -0.32 -16.53
CA ALA A 45 9.00 0.85 -15.74
C ALA A 45 9.68 1.91 -16.62
N CYS A 46 9.31 3.17 -16.42
CA CYS A 46 9.93 4.31 -17.09
C CYS A 46 11.41 4.39 -16.72
N ARG A 47 12.30 4.25 -17.70
CA ARG A 47 13.75 4.35 -17.49
C ARG A 47 14.15 5.79 -17.20
N HIS A 48 15.03 5.95 -16.23
CA HIS A 48 15.69 7.21 -15.91
C HIS A 48 17.05 6.93 -15.26
N GLU A 49 17.99 7.86 -15.38
CA GLU A 49 19.30 7.76 -14.70
C GLU A 49 19.17 7.80 -13.17
N ILE A 50 18.07 8.39 -12.67
CA ILE A 50 17.67 8.39 -11.26
C ILE A 50 16.46 7.47 -11.11
N GLY A 51 16.64 6.30 -10.51
CA GLY A 51 15.56 5.30 -10.42
C GLY A 51 14.31 5.81 -9.71
N ALA A 52 14.44 6.71 -8.73
CA ALA A 52 13.29 7.33 -8.06
C ALA A 52 12.43 8.21 -9.00
N VAL A 53 13.06 8.93 -9.93
CA VAL A 53 12.36 9.67 -11.01
C VAL A 53 11.68 8.68 -11.96
N GLY A 54 12.35 7.58 -12.30
CA GLY A 54 11.79 6.51 -13.13
C GLY A 54 10.54 5.88 -12.50
N LEU A 55 10.59 5.59 -11.20
CA LEU A 55 9.45 5.08 -10.44
C LEU A 55 8.28 6.08 -10.46
N TRP A 56 8.54 7.36 -10.17
CA TRP A 56 7.50 8.40 -10.19
C TRP A 56 6.85 8.56 -11.57
N ARG A 57 7.65 8.55 -12.65
CA ARG A 57 7.13 8.58 -14.02
C ARG A 57 6.28 7.34 -14.36
N SER A 58 6.66 6.18 -13.84
CA SER A 58 5.89 4.94 -13.99
C SER A 58 4.53 5.05 -13.30
N ILE A 59 4.49 5.60 -12.09
CA ILE A 59 3.24 5.90 -11.37
C ILE A 59 2.37 6.85 -12.19
N ILE A 60 2.91 7.97 -12.70
CA ILE A 60 2.16 8.90 -13.57
C ILE A 60 1.60 8.18 -14.81
N SER A 61 2.40 7.33 -15.45
CA SER A 61 1.95 6.57 -16.63
C SER A 61 0.78 5.64 -16.28
N ILE A 62 0.84 4.98 -15.12
CA ILE A 62 -0.24 4.12 -14.63
C ILE A 62 -1.51 4.91 -14.33
N ILE A 63 -1.39 6.08 -13.68
CA ILE A 63 -2.55 6.94 -13.41
C ILE A 63 -3.21 7.40 -14.72
N LYS A 64 -2.43 7.70 -15.77
CA LYS A 64 -2.98 8.02 -17.10
C LYS A 64 -3.75 6.84 -17.70
N MET A 65 -3.19 5.63 -17.65
CA MET A 65 -3.89 4.42 -18.12
C MET A 65 -5.21 4.20 -17.35
N ALA A 66 -5.19 4.40 -16.03
CA ALA A 66 -6.38 4.29 -15.20
C ALA A 66 -7.45 5.33 -15.55
N VAL A 67 -7.06 6.56 -15.85
CA VAL A 67 -7.98 7.61 -16.35
C VAL A 67 -8.56 7.22 -17.71
N ASP A 68 -7.73 6.75 -18.65
CA ASP A 68 -8.16 6.35 -19.99
C ASP A 68 -9.13 5.14 -19.95
N ASN A 69 -8.95 4.24 -18.97
CA ASN A 69 -9.81 3.08 -18.73
C ASN A 69 -11.08 3.40 -17.92
N ASP A 70 -11.25 4.65 -17.44
CA ASP A 70 -12.32 5.07 -16.53
C ASP A 70 -12.32 4.30 -15.19
N ASP A 71 -11.16 3.85 -14.72
CA ASP A 71 -11.00 3.09 -13.48
C ASP A 71 -11.32 3.96 -12.24
N ASP A 72 -12.20 3.49 -11.36
CA ASP A 72 -12.53 4.18 -10.09
C ASP A 72 -11.52 3.90 -8.97
N VAL A 73 -10.87 2.74 -9.04
CA VAL A 73 -9.89 2.27 -8.06
C VAL A 73 -8.90 1.35 -8.76
N ILE A 74 -7.62 1.51 -8.45
CA ILE A 74 -6.55 0.67 -8.99
C ILE A 74 -5.59 0.24 -7.88
N VAL A 75 -4.86 -0.84 -8.12
CA VAL A 75 -3.66 -1.20 -7.37
C VAL A 75 -2.43 -0.81 -8.20
N ILE A 76 -1.49 -0.13 -7.57
CA ILE A 76 -0.12 0.02 -8.06
C ILE A 76 0.78 -0.86 -7.19
N CYS A 77 1.59 -1.67 -7.85
CA CYS A 77 2.44 -2.67 -7.22
C CYS A 77 3.86 -2.59 -7.80
N GLU A 78 4.88 -2.73 -6.96
CA GLU A 78 6.27 -2.88 -7.40
C GLU A 78 6.65 -4.36 -7.49
N ASP A 79 7.64 -4.69 -8.32
CA ASP A 79 8.10 -6.07 -8.54
C ASP A 79 8.81 -6.72 -7.34
N ASP A 80 9.03 -5.99 -6.24
CA ASP A 80 9.50 -6.52 -4.96
C ASP A 80 8.41 -6.70 -3.90
N HIS A 81 7.14 -6.46 -4.23
CA HIS A 81 6.03 -6.77 -3.34
C HIS A 81 6.00 -8.26 -2.97
N GLU A 82 5.69 -8.54 -1.72
CA GLU A 82 5.36 -9.88 -1.23
C GLU A 82 4.13 -9.84 -0.32
N PHE A 83 3.17 -10.73 -0.58
CA PHE A 83 2.03 -10.91 0.32
C PHE A 83 2.48 -11.58 1.62
N THR A 84 1.98 -11.08 2.74
CA THR A 84 2.16 -11.73 4.03
C THR A 84 1.13 -12.85 4.23
N GLU A 85 1.29 -13.63 5.29
CA GLU A 85 0.32 -14.61 5.76
C GLU A 85 -1.03 -13.99 6.17
N HIS A 86 -1.10 -12.66 6.33
CA HIS A 86 -2.31 -11.95 6.71
C HIS A 86 -3.15 -11.49 5.52
N TYR A 87 -2.68 -11.69 4.29
CA TYR A 87 -3.49 -11.44 3.10
C TYR A 87 -4.73 -12.35 3.12
N ASN A 88 -5.90 -11.72 3.00
CA ASN A 88 -7.15 -12.41 2.77
C ASN A 88 -8.01 -11.56 1.82
N ARG A 89 -8.54 -12.21 0.78
CA ARG A 89 -9.33 -11.57 -0.29
C ARG A 89 -10.51 -10.77 0.25
N GLU A 90 -11.35 -11.38 1.07
CA GLU A 90 -12.59 -10.76 1.55
C GLU A 90 -12.30 -9.59 2.49
N VAL A 91 -11.30 -9.73 3.35
CA VAL A 91 -10.80 -8.65 4.20
C VAL A 91 -10.27 -7.52 3.33
N PHE A 92 -9.42 -7.80 2.34
CA PHE A 92 -8.85 -6.80 1.46
C PHE A 92 -9.92 -6.00 0.71
N ILE A 93 -10.83 -6.68 0.02
CA ILE A 93 -11.90 -6.04 -0.78
C ILE A 93 -12.82 -5.20 0.12
N ARG A 94 -13.25 -5.75 1.27
CA ARG A 94 -14.06 -4.99 2.23
C ARG A 94 -13.35 -3.72 2.69
N ASN A 95 -12.05 -3.81 2.97
CA ASN A 95 -11.27 -2.66 3.43
C ASN A 95 -11.08 -1.59 2.34
N ILE A 96 -11.02 -1.97 1.06
CA ILE A 96 -11.03 -1.02 -0.06
C ILE A 96 -12.35 -0.25 -0.09
N ILE A 97 -13.48 -0.96 -0.07
CA ILE A 97 -14.81 -0.36 -0.13
C ILE A 97 -15.01 0.61 1.04
N GLU A 98 -14.70 0.17 2.26
CA GLU A 98 -14.87 0.99 3.46
C GLU A 98 -13.90 2.19 3.49
N ALA A 99 -12.66 2.04 3.04
CA ALA A 99 -11.71 3.14 2.94
C ALA A 99 -12.19 4.20 1.94
N ASN A 100 -12.70 3.77 0.78
CA ASN A 100 -13.28 4.70 -0.20
C ASN A 100 -14.48 5.47 0.39
N ALA A 101 -15.37 4.77 1.11
CA ALA A 101 -16.50 5.40 1.80
C ALA A 101 -16.08 6.42 2.87
N GLN A 102 -14.89 6.23 3.46
CA GLN A 102 -14.28 7.15 4.42
C GLN A 102 -13.51 8.32 3.76
N GLY A 103 -13.49 8.38 2.44
CA GLY A 103 -12.83 9.46 1.70
C GLY A 103 -11.30 9.35 1.64
N VAL A 104 -10.77 8.13 1.76
CA VAL A 104 -9.35 7.85 1.60
C VAL A 104 -8.91 8.12 0.16
N ASP A 105 -7.75 8.76 0.00
CA ASP A 105 -7.11 9.03 -1.29
C ASP A 105 -6.23 7.85 -1.73
N TYR A 106 -5.51 7.24 -0.78
CA TYR A 106 -4.84 5.97 -1.00
C TYR A 106 -4.74 5.10 0.26
N LEU A 107 -4.74 3.77 0.06
CA LEU A 107 -4.60 2.74 1.09
C LEU A 107 -3.36 1.89 0.80
N SER A 108 -2.43 1.81 1.75
CA SER A 108 -1.25 0.97 1.64
C SER A 108 -1.46 -0.42 2.27
N GLY A 109 -0.95 -1.46 1.63
CA GLY A 109 -0.96 -2.83 2.16
C GLY A 109 0.00 -3.07 3.33
N GLY A 110 0.95 -2.16 3.54
CA GLY A 110 1.94 -2.20 4.61
C GLY A 110 2.98 -1.10 4.43
N THR A 111 3.59 -0.63 5.52
CA THR A 111 4.53 0.50 5.49
C THR A 111 5.81 0.21 6.27
N GLY A 112 6.94 0.72 5.79
CA GLY A 112 8.22 0.67 6.48
C GLY A 112 8.36 1.74 7.57
N TYR A 113 7.58 2.81 7.53
CA TYR A 113 7.67 3.93 8.44
C TYR A 113 6.40 4.77 8.44
N PHE A 114 5.99 5.16 9.63
CA PHE A 114 5.02 6.21 9.91
C PHE A 114 5.43 6.96 11.17
N TYR A 115 4.93 8.18 11.35
CA TYR A 115 5.16 8.97 12.57
C TYR A 115 3.95 8.91 13.51
N LEU A 116 2.76 9.21 12.99
CA LEU A 116 1.49 9.19 13.71
C LEU A 116 0.58 8.11 13.12
N ALA A 117 -0.15 7.40 13.99
CA ALA A 117 -1.17 6.46 13.59
C ALA A 117 -2.39 6.51 14.52
N VAL A 118 -3.58 6.45 13.95
CA VAL A 118 -4.86 6.38 14.66
C VAL A 118 -5.64 5.19 14.12
N GLN A 119 -6.07 4.29 15.00
CA GLN A 119 -6.88 3.15 14.59
C GLN A 119 -8.29 3.64 14.18
N VAL A 120 -8.70 3.33 12.97
CA VAL A 120 -10.01 3.75 12.40
C VAL A 120 -10.94 2.58 12.14
N SER A 121 -10.40 1.36 12.05
CA SER A 121 -11.18 0.12 12.00
C SER A 121 -10.39 -1.04 12.61
N GLU A 122 -10.97 -2.23 12.61
CA GLU A 122 -10.27 -3.45 13.02
C GLU A 122 -9.00 -3.71 12.18
N HIS A 123 -9.03 -3.29 10.91
CA HIS A 123 -8.04 -3.67 9.89
C HIS A 123 -7.30 -2.49 9.26
N ARG A 124 -7.54 -1.25 9.72
CA ARG A 124 -6.90 -0.04 9.17
C ARG A 124 -6.50 0.96 10.23
N PHE A 125 -5.39 1.63 9.95
CA PHE A 125 -4.95 2.82 10.64
C PHE A 125 -4.91 3.99 9.66
N TRP A 126 -5.43 5.13 10.08
CA TRP A 126 -5.05 6.40 9.49
C TRP A 126 -3.62 6.72 9.93
N VAL A 127 -2.75 7.13 9.01
CA VAL A 127 -1.32 7.35 9.30
C VAL A 127 -0.80 8.66 8.71
N ASN A 128 0.27 9.20 9.31
CA ASN A 128 1.01 10.32 8.73
C ASN A 128 2.47 10.37 9.21
N PRO A 129 3.47 10.49 8.31
CA PRO A 129 3.41 10.09 6.90
C PRO A 129 3.27 8.57 6.77
N SER A 130 3.20 8.06 5.54
CA SER A 130 3.41 6.64 5.21
C SER A 130 4.55 6.53 4.21
N SER A 131 5.46 5.59 4.42
CA SER A 131 6.51 5.25 3.44
C SER A 131 6.18 3.94 2.72
N ALA A 132 7.00 3.63 1.71
CA ALA A 132 6.95 2.46 0.86
C ALA A 132 5.70 2.38 -0.05
N THR A 133 5.95 2.11 -1.34
CA THR A 133 4.95 2.10 -2.42
C THR A 133 4.77 0.72 -3.05
N GLN A 134 5.34 -0.33 -2.44
CA GLN A 134 5.38 -1.67 -3.01
C GLN A 134 3.97 -2.22 -3.31
N PHE A 135 2.95 -1.81 -2.55
CA PHE A 135 1.56 -2.18 -2.80
C PHE A 135 0.61 -1.13 -2.24
N ILE A 136 0.00 -0.36 -3.13
CA ILE A 136 -0.93 0.73 -2.78
C ILE A 136 -2.19 0.65 -3.64
N VAL A 137 -3.33 0.88 -3.00
CA VAL A 137 -4.62 1.11 -3.67
C VAL A 137 -4.80 2.61 -3.81
N ILE A 138 -5.02 3.09 -5.03
CA ILE A 138 -5.28 4.51 -5.32
C ILE A 138 -6.72 4.67 -5.79
N TYR A 139 -7.42 5.66 -5.24
CA TYR A 139 -8.78 5.99 -5.65
C TYR A 139 -8.78 7.13 -6.67
N LYS A 140 -9.72 7.10 -7.62
CA LYS A 140 -9.87 8.07 -8.71
C LYS A 140 -9.84 9.54 -8.26
N ARG A 141 -10.40 9.83 -7.08
CA ARG A 141 -10.37 11.18 -6.47
C ARG A 141 -8.95 11.76 -6.30
N PHE A 142 -7.93 10.91 -6.25
CA PHE A 142 -6.53 11.29 -6.06
C PHE A 142 -5.74 11.36 -7.38
N PHE A 143 -6.28 10.84 -8.48
CA PHE A 143 -5.58 10.75 -9.77
C PHE A 143 -5.14 12.13 -10.27
N ASP A 144 -6.06 13.09 -10.36
CA ASP A 144 -5.75 14.44 -10.82
C ASP A 144 -4.69 15.11 -9.97
N LYS A 145 -4.69 14.85 -8.65
CA LYS A 145 -3.69 15.40 -7.76
C LYS A 145 -2.29 14.82 -8.07
N ILE A 146 -2.19 13.51 -8.28
CA ILE A 146 -0.94 12.86 -8.68
C ILE A 146 -0.46 13.39 -10.03
N LEU A 147 -1.36 13.53 -11.02
CA LEU A 147 -0.99 13.97 -12.38
C LEU A 147 -0.50 15.42 -12.43
N ASN A 148 -0.99 16.28 -11.54
CA ASN A 148 -0.66 17.70 -11.52
C ASN A 148 0.41 18.08 -10.49
N GLU A 149 0.90 17.12 -9.69
CA GLU A 149 1.90 17.41 -8.66
C GLU A 149 3.27 17.73 -9.28
N PRO A 150 3.84 18.92 -9.01
CA PRO A 150 5.18 19.26 -9.46
C PRO A 150 6.24 18.36 -8.79
N TYR A 151 7.21 17.91 -9.57
CA TYR A 151 8.34 17.14 -9.06
C TYR A 151 9.64 17.53 -9.79
N ASN A 152 10.77 17.19 -9.17
CA ASN A 152 12.10 17.36 -9.74
C ASN A 152 12.93 16.09 -9.51
N ASP A 153 14.22 16.15 -9.83
CA ASP A 153 15.13 15.01 -9.79
C ASP A 153 15.41 14.47 -8.37
N ASN A 154 14.98 15.17 -7.32
CA ASN A 154 15.04 14.70 -5.93
C ASN A 154 13.74 14.01 -5.46
N VAL A 155 12.82 13.69 -6.38
CA VAL A 155 11.55 13.04 -6.02
C VAL A 155 11.79 11.71 -5.33
N ILE A 156 11.05 11.47 -4.26
CA ILE A 156 10.91 10.17 -3.61
C ILE A 156 9.42 9.86 -3.57
N ALA A 157 9.01 8.79 -4.27
CA ALA A 157 7.61 8.54 -4.60
C ALA A 157 6.70 8.47 -3.36
N ASP A 158 7.13 7.75 -2.32
CA ASP A 158 6.36 7.58 -1.09
C ASP A 158 6.25 8.89 -0.28
N VAL A 159 7.34 9.67 -0.19
CA VAL A 159 7.36 10.98 0.46
C VAL A 159 6.42 11.94 -0.26
N LEU A 160 6.47 12.00 -1.59
CA LEU A 160 5.62 12.88 -2.39
C LEU A 160 4.14 12.45 -2.27
N LEU A 161 3.84 11.16 -2.44
CA LEU A 161 2.48 10.60 -2.25
C LEU A 161 1.91 10.92 -0.87
N SER A 162 2.70 10.67 0.17
CA SER A 162 2.27 10.92 1.54
C SER A 162 2.14 12.41 1.85
N GLY A 163 2.95 13.27 1.22
CA GLY A 163 2.90 14.72 1.39
C GLY A 163 1.68 15.36 0.71
N MET A 164 1.22 14.78 -0.40
CA MET A 164 0.06 15.28 -1.15
C MET A 164 -1.26 15.13 -0.40
N THR A 165 -1.39 14.27 0.60
CA THR A 165 -2.70 14.08 1.25
C THR A 165 -2.64 13.81 2.75
N GLY A 166 -3.67 14.28 3.47
CA GLY A 166 -3.98 13.83 4.82
C GLY A 166 -4.78 12.53 4.86
N ASN A 167 -5.50 12.17 3.79
CA ASN A 167 -6.45 11.05 3.75
C ASN A 167 -5.78 9.76 3.28
N LYS A 168 -4.83 9.27 4.06
CA LYS A 168 -4.10 8.02 3.79
C LYS A 168 -4.32 7.01 4.90
N MET A 169 -4.40 5.73 4.54
CA MET A 169 -4.52 4.65 5.51
C MET A 169 -3.52 3.53 5.20
N VAL A 170 -3.24 2.72 6.20
CA VAL A 170 -2.45 1.49 6.09
C VAL A 170 -3.29 0.33 6.64
N MET A 171 -3.29 -0.79 5.93
CA MET A 171 -3.87 -2.07 6.38
C MET A 171 -3.09 -2.60 7.58
N TYR A 172 -3.76 -3.13 8.60
CA TYR A 172 -3.10 -3.84 9.70
C TYR A 172 -3.94 -5.04 10.18
N PRO A 173 -3.38 -6.25 10.33
CA PRO A 173 -1.99 -6.62 10.04
C PRO A 173 -1.59 -6.35 8.59
N PHE A 174 -0.30 -6.10 8.35
CA PHE A 174 0.19 -5.81 7.01
C PHE A 174 -0.11 -6.99 6.10
N ILE A 175 -0.72 -6.72 4.94
CA ILE A 175 -0.97 -7.72 3.89
C ILE A 175 0.17 -7.74 2.87
N SER A 176 1.04 -6.73 2.89
CA SER A 176 2.16 -6.56 2.00
C SER A 176 3.42 -6.17 2.76
N ARG A 177 4.54 -6.75 2.35
CA ARG A 177 5.89 -6.28 2.65
C ARG A 177 6.70 -6.10 1.37
N GLN A 178 7.87 -5.48 1.50
CA GLN A 178 8.85 -5.37 0.43
C GLN A 178 9.94 -6.41 0.62
N ARG A 179 10.17 -7.25 -0.39
CA ARG A 179 11.22 -8.26 -0.39
C ARG A 179 12.56 -7.62 -0.72
N ASP A 180 13.58 -7.89 0.09
CA ASP A 180 14.95 -7.47 -0.20
C ASP A 180 15.59 -8.41 -1.24
N PHE A 181 15.90 -7.87 -2.43
CA PHE A 181 16.63 -8.57 -3.49
C PHE A 181 18.15 -8.32 -3.43
N GLY A 182 18.63 -7.59 -2.43
CA GLY A 182 20.03 -7.17 -2.28
C GLY A 182 20.39 -5.94 -3.11
N TYR A 183 19.43 -5.34 -3.82
CA TYR A 183 19.63 -4.12 -4.59
C TYR A 183 18.33 -3.32 -4.79
N SER A 184 18.48 -2.01 -5.01
CA SER A 184 17.45 -1.02 -5.31
C SER A 184 18.05 0.13 -6.11
N ASP A 185 17.46 0.42 -7.26
CA ASP A 185 17.79 1.61 -8.06
C ASP A 185 17.05 2.87 -7.59
N VAL A 186 16.08 2.69 -6.68
CA VAL A 186 15.25 3.77 -6.13
C VAL A 186 15.83 4.29 -4.83
N THR A 187 16.27 3.37 -3.96
CA THR A 187 16.73 3.70 -2.60
C THR A 187 18.14 3.15 -2.37
N PRO A 188 19.20 3.93 -2.68
CA PRO A 188 20.59 3.45 -2.60
C PRO A 188 21.03 2.93 -1.24
N VAL A 189 20.39 3.41 -0.16
CA VAL A 189 20.71 2.98 1.21
C VAL A 189 20.41 1.50 1.44
N HIS A 190 19.42 0.93 0.74
CA HIS A 190 19.06 -0.49 0.86
C HIS A 190 20.20 -1.40 0.35
N ASN A 191 21.01 -0.92 -0.61
CA ASN A 191 22.12 -1.69 -1.19
C ASN A 191 23.29 -1.85 -0.21
N ASN A 192 23.41 -0.91 0.74
CA ASN A 192 24.52 -0.87 1.70
C ASN A 192 24.15 -1.47 3.06
N MET A 193 22.86 -1.74 3.31
CA MET A 193 22.36 -2.27 4.57
C MET A 193 21.34 -3.40 4.33
N PRO A 194 21.81 -4.61 4.01
CA PRO A 194 20.94 -5.78 3.84
C PRO A 194 20.04 -6.00 5.06
N GLY A 195 18.76 -6.29 4.82
CA GLY A 195 17.77 -6.53 5.88
C GLY A 195 17.22 -5.27 6.54
N LEU A 196 17.65 -4.07 6.13
CA LEU A 196 17.07 -2.81 6.63
C LEU A 196 15.57 -2.72 6.33
N VAL A 197 15.15 -3.11 5.12
CA VAL A 197 13.74 -3.09 4.71
C VAL A 197 12.89 -3.96 5.62
N ASP A 198 13.33 -5.19 5.89
CA ASP A 198 12.64 -6.12 6.81
C ASP A 198 12.56 -5.55 8.22
N CYS A 199 13.63 -4.92 8.70
CA CYS A 199 13.65 -4.26 10.01
C CYS A 199 12.63 -3.12 10.08
N LEU A 200 12.55 -2.29 9.05
CA LEU A 200 11.62 -1.15 8.98
C LEU A 200 10.16 -1.61 9.02
N PHE A 201 9.80 -2.60 8.19
CA PHE A 201 8.45 -3.16 8.18
C PHE A 201 8.11 -3.86 9.51
N SER A 202 9.06 -4.60 10.08
CA SER A 202 8.88 -5.29 11.36
C SER A 202 8.65 -4.31 12.51
N GLU A 203 9.45 -3.23 12.59
CA GLU A 203 9.29 -2.20 13.61
C GLU A 203 7.98 -1.42 13.46
N SER A 204 7.59 -1.10 12.23
CA SER A 204 6.31 -0.43 11.95
C SER A 204 5.12 -1.32 12.32
N SER A 205 5.14 -2.61 11.94
CA SER A 205 4.11 -3.58 12.31
C SER A 205 4.01 -3.74 13.83
N ARG A 206 5.16 -3.84 14.53
CA ARG A 206 5.22 -3.92 15.99
C ARG A 206 4.58 -2.70 16.66
N LYS A 207 4.88 -1.49 16.19
CA LYS A 207 4.29 -0.24 16.72
C LYS A 207 2.78 -0.19 16.54
N LEU A 208 2.26 -0.56 15.36
CA LEU A 208 0.81 -0.62 15.14
C LEU A 208 0.13 -1.68 16.01
N GLY A 209 0.79 -2.83 16.22
CA GLY A 209 0.31 -3.86 17.14
C GLY A 209 0.14 -3.34 18.57
N MET A 210 1.15 -2.62 19.08
CA MET A 210 1.07 -1.98 20.40
C MET A 210 -0.09 -0.97 20.50
N LEU A 211 -0.33 -0.19 19.43
CA LEU A 211 -1.45 0.75 19.39
C LEU A 211 -2.80 0.03 19.38
N LYS A 212 -2.94 -1.05 18.59
CA LYS A 212 -4.16 -1.88 18.54
C LYS A 212 -4.47 -2.48 19.91
N ASP A 213 -3.47 -3.07 20.57
CA ASP A 213 -3.62 -3.64 21.91
C ASP A 213 -4.01 -2.60 22.95
N THR A 214 -3.45 -1.40 22.84
CA THR A 214 -3.76 -0.29 23.75
C THR A 214 -5.19 0.19 23.55
N ALA A 215 -5.62 0.41 22.30
CA ALA A 215 -6.98 0.80 21.97
C ALA A 215 -8.00 -0.23 22.48
N TRP A 216 -7.72 -1.51 22.27
CA TRP A 216 -8.54 -2.61 22.77
C TRP A 216 -8.73 -2.57 24.30
N LYS A 217 -7.64 -2.39 25.07
CA LYS A 217 -7.70 -2.29 26.54
C LYS A 217 -8.56 -1.12 27.01
N PHE A 218 -8.52 0.03 26.31
CA PHE A 218 -9.36 1.18 26.66
C PHE A 218 -10.84 0.94 26.35
N CYS A 219 -11.16 0.29 25.22
CA CYS A 219 -12.54 -0.09 24.89
C CYS A 219 -13.12 -1.06 25.92
N GLN A 220 -12.37 -2.08 26.36
CA GLN A 220 -12.81 -3.01 27.40
C GLN A 220 -13.07 -2.33 28.75
N LYS A 221 -12.22 -1.37 29.13
CA LYS A 221 -12.43 -0.60 30.37
C LYS A 221 -13.69 0.25 30.30
N LYS A 222 -13.99 0.89 29.17
CA LYS A 222 -15.23 1.65 28.99
C LYS A 222 -16.49 0.79 29.08
N SER A 223 -16.48 -0.43 28.52
CA SER A 223 -17.62 -1.35 28.63
C SER A 223 -17.85 -1.86 30.05
N LEU A 224 -16.80 -1.96 30.89
CA LEU A 224 -16.93 -2.32 32.30
C LEU A 224 -17.44 -1.17 33.19
N THR A 225 -17.24 0.09 32.79
CA THR A 225 -17.71 1.27 33.54
C THR A 225 -19.12 1.74 33.16
N LEU A 226 -19.71 1.17 32.12
CA LEU A 226 -21.03 1.56 31.60
C LEU A 226 -22.12 0.51 31.86
N ASP A 227 -21.84 -0.52 32.66
CA ASP A 227 -22.87 -1.44 33.17
C ASP A 227 -23.64 -0.74 34.32
N PRO A 228 -24.91 -0.34 34.12
CA PRO A 228 -25.70 0.37 35.14
C PRO A 228 -26.31 -0.57 36.19
N SER A 229 -25.93 -1.84 36.25
CA SER A 229 -26.46 -2.82 37.20
C SER A 229 -25.74 -2.85 38.57
N LYS A 230 -25.02 -1.78 38.93
CA LYS A 230 -24.52 -1.52 40.29
C LYS A 230 -24.94 -0.16 40.80
#